data_AF-A0A0J5QAV4-F1
#
_entry.id   AF-A0A0J5QAV4-F1
#
_cell.length_a   1.000
_cell.length_b   1.000
_cell.length_c   1.000
_cell.angle_alpha   90.00
_cell.angle_beta   90.00
_cell.angle_gamma   90.00
#
_symmetry.space_group_name_H-M   'P 1'
#
loop_
_entity.id
_entity.type
_entity.pdbx_description
1 polymer ?
#
loop_
_entity_poly.entity_id
_entity_poly.type
_entity_poly.pdbx_seq_one_letter_code
_entity_poly.pdbx_strand_id
1 'polypeptide(L)'
;MSRGSKSIPRAKLEDGFAEILRTLQPTAQLFERAKVMFKDAWNARLESVSSDQKEVKRQIQATEKQIESLLDRIMDAANRSVISAYETRLSKLEREKLVLIERAGAGVPAKGRLEECIELSLKFLANPWNIYENGQYLMRQTVFRLAFSEPLRYSRNEGYGTPKTSFPFRVLGEISSQKSEMVL
;
A
#
# COMPACT_ATOMS: atom_id res chain seq x y z
N MET A 1 -40.57 -1.43 -28.16
CA MET A 1 -40.90 -2.56 -27.25
C MET A 1 -40.57 -2.14 -25.83
N SER A 2 -41.59 -2.06 -24.98
CA SER A 2 -41.52 -1.54 -23.60
C SER A 2 -40.59 -2.42 -22.74
N ARG A 3 -39.47 -1.85 -22.27
CA ARG A 3 -38.60 -2.46 -21.26
C ARG A 3 -39.24 -2.23 -19.88
N GLY A 4 -40.15 -3.11 -19.49
CA GLY A 4 -40.64 -3.13 -18.11
C GLY A 4 -39.47 -3.29 -17.15
N SER A 5 -39.35 -2.40 -16.16
CA SER A 5 -38.40 -2.54 -15.05
C SER A 5 -38.81 -3.76 -14.22
N LYS A 6 -38.27 -4.92 -14.58
CA LYS A 6 -38.57 -6.18 -13.90
C LYS A 6 -37.76 -6.22 -12.61
N SER A 7 -38.43 -5.93 -11.49
CA SER A 7 -37.86 -5.98 -10.14
C SER A 7 -37.24 -7.36 -9.84
N ILE A 8 -36.07 -7.37 -9.20
CA ILE A 8 -35.38 -8.57 -8.73
C ILE A 8 -35.53 -8.62 -7.20
N PRO A 9 -35.93 -9.77 -6.62
CA PRO A 9 -36.03 -9.90 -5.16
C PRO A 9 -34.69 -9.61 -4.50
N ARG A 10 -34.68 -8.72 -3.51
CA ARG A 10 -33.49 -8.33 -2.76
C ARG A 10 -32.77 -9.54 -2.14
N ALA A 11 -33.53 -10.45 -1.53
CA ALA A 11 -32.97 -11.67 -0.93
C ALA A 11 -32.12 -12.46 -1.93
N LYS A 12 -32.59 -12.64 -3.17
CA LYS A 12 -31.83 -13.35 -4.22
C LYS A 12 -30.49 -12.69 -4.55
N LEU A 13 -30.41 -11.35 -4.48
CA LEU A 13 -29.17 -10.61 -4.68
C LEU A 13 -28.24 -10.77 -3.47
N GLU A 14 -28.77 -10.64 -2.26
CA GLU A 14 -28.00 -10.77 -1.01
C GLU A 14 -27.46 -12.18 -0.82
N ASP A 15 -28.26 -13.21 -1.10
CA ASP A 15 -27.84 -14.62 -1.02
C ASP A 15 -26.73 -14.92 -2.04
N GLY A 16 -26.91 -14.52 -3.30
CA GLY A 16 -25.89 -14.71 -4.32
C GLY A 16 -24.59 -13.97 -4.02
N PHE A 17 -24.69 -12.79 -3.39
CA PHE A 17 -23.53 -12.04 -2.95
C PHE A 17 -22.82 -12.72 -1.77
N ALA A 18 -23.58 -13.25 -0.80
CA ALA A 18 -23.03 -14.00 0.31
C ALA A 18 -22.27 -15.25 -0.17
N GLU A 19 -22.78 -15.98 -1.17
CA GLU A 19 -22.06 -17.11 -1.77
C GLU A 19 -20.73 -16.68 -2.39
N ILE A 20 -20.71 -15.57 -3.14
CA ILE A 20 -19.45 -15.03 -3.69
C ILE A 20 -18.46 -14.75 -2.55
N LEU A 21 -18.88 -14.06 -1.48
CA LEU A 21 -17.99 -13.75 -0.37
C LEU A 21 -17.45 -14.99 0.33
N ARG A 22 -18.22 -16.08 0.43
CA ARG A 22 -17.74 -17.36 0.96
C ARG A 22 -16.64 -17.96 0.08
N THR A 23 -16.75 -17.85 -1.24
CA THR A 23 -15.70 -18.32 -2.15
C THR A 23 -14.41 -17.49 -2.09
N LEU A 24 -14.49 -16.24 -1.66
CA LEU A 24 -13.32 -15.39 -1.43
C LEU A 24 -12.59 -15.71 -0.12
N GLN A 25 -13.22 -16.47 0.78
CA GLN A 25 -12.62 -16.78 2.06
C GLN A 25 -11.45 -17.77 1.89
N PRO A 26 -10.22 -17.39 2.25
CA PRO A 26 -9.09 -18.30 2.16
C PRO A 26 -9.24 -19.44 3.18
N THR A 27 -8.68 -20.61 2.86
CA THR A 27 -8.53 -21.66 3.87
C THR A 27 -7.59 -21.18 4.98
N ALA A 28 -7.78 -21.71 6.20
CA ALA A 28 -6.94 -21.31 7.35
C ALA A 28 -5.44 -21.49 7.07
N GLN A 29 -5.07 -22.59 6.39
CA GLN A 29 -3.68 -22.86 6.03
C GLN A 29 -3.12 -21.84 5.01
N LEU A 30 -3.89 -21.51 3.97
CA LEU A 30 -3.49 -20.51 2.98
C LEU A 30 -3.34 -19.13 3.63
N PHE A 31 -4.29 -18.76 4.48
CA PHE A 31 -4.30 -17.48 5.16
C PHE A 31 -3.09 -17.33 6.10
N GLU A 32 -2.79 -18.33 6.93
CA GLU A 32 -1.63 -18.26 7.83
C GLU A 32 -0.30 -18.20 7.06
N ARG A 33 -0.17 -18.93 5.93
CA ARG A 33 1.01 -18.82 5.05
C ARG A 33 1.14 -17.41 4.46
N ALA A 34 0.07 -16.89 3.86
CA ALA A 34 0.07 -15.56 3.28
C ALA A 34 0.36 -14.47 4.33
N LYS A 35 -0.20 -14.61 5.53
CA LYS A 35 0.02 -13.70 6.67
C LYS A 35 1.49 -13.66 7.11
N VAL A 36 2.21 -14.78 7.10
CA VAL A 36 3.66 -14.79 7.34
C VAL A 36 4.38 -14.03 6.22
N MET A 37 4.09 -14.33 4.95
CA MET A 37 4.71 -13.63 3.82
C MET A 37 4.45 -12.11 3.84
N PHE A 38 3.23 -11.70 4.21
CA PHE A 38 2.89 -10.28 4.38
C PHE A 38 3.69 -9.64 5.51
N LYS A 39 3.86 -10.32 6.65
CA LYS A 39 4.70 -9.82 7.76
C LYS A 39 6.16 -9.68 7.35
N ASP A 40 6.70 -10.64 6.60
CA ASP A 40 8.09 -10.58 6.13
C ASP A 40 8.30 -9.42 5.15
N ALA A 41 7.42 -9.28 4.16
CA ALA A 41 7.45 -8.16 3.21
C ALA A 41 7.27 -6.81 3.93
N TRP A 42 6.46 -6.78 4.98
CA TRP A 42 6.26 -5.61 5.82
C TRP A 42 7.51 -5.22 6.58
N ASN A 43 8.14 -6.18 7.28
CA ASN A 43 9.37 -5.94 8.02
C ASN A 43 10.50 -5.48 7.10
N ALA A 44 10.65 -6.10 5.92
CA ALA A 44 11.61 -5.67 4.91
C ALA A 44 11.35 -4.22 4.44
N ARG A 45 10.08 -3.81 4.30
CA ARG A 45 9.72 -2.43 3.98
C ARG A 45 10.09 -1.47 5.11
N LEU A 46 9.84 -1.83 6.36
CA LEU A 46 10.23 -1.01 7.53
C LEU A 46 11.74 -0.85 7.64
N GLU A 47 12.50 -1.91 7.39
CA GLU A 47 13.96 -1.87 7.36
C GLU A 47 14.48 -0.96 6.24
N SER A 48 13.93 -1.09 5.03
CA SER A 48 14.25 -0.21 3.91
C SER A 48 13.96 1.26 4.24
N VAL A 49 12.79 1.55 4.82
CA VAL A 49 12.42 2.91 5.23
C VAL A 49 13.39 3.45 6.30
N SER A 50 13.75 2.64 7.29
CA SER A 50 14.72 3.04 8.33
C SER A 50 16.10 3.29 7.74
N SER A 51 16.54 2.45 6.81
CA SER A 51 17.81 2.62 6.10
C SER A 51 17.82 3.90 5.27
N ASP A 52 16.76 4.16 4.51
CA ASP A 52 16.62 5.37 3.71
C ASP A 52 16.64 6.64 4.57
N GLN A 53 15.99 6.62 5.73
CA GLN A 53 16.04 7.73 6.69
C GLN A 53 17.45 7.99 7.19
N LYS A 54 18.20 6.93 7.55
CA LYS A 54 19.59 7.05 7.98
C LYS A 54 20.46 7.63 6.88
N GLU A 55 20.25 7.19 5.64
CA GLU A 55 21.01 7.65 4.48
C GLU A 55 20.71 9.12 4.16
N VAL A 56 19.44 9.53 4.14
CA VAL A 56 19.06 10.95 3.95
C VAL A 56 19.66 11.83 5.05
N LYS A 57 19.64 11.38 6.32
CA LYS A 57 20.28 12.11 7.42
C LYS A 57 21.80 12.24 7.23
N ARG A 58 22.45 11.17 6.77
CA ARG A 58 23.88 11.18 6.46
C ARG A 58 24.20 12.14 5.32
N GLN A 59 23.37 12.17 4.28
CA GLN A 59 23.53 13.09 3.15
C GLN A 59 23.40 14.55 3.59
N ILE A 60 22.41 14.88 4.43
CA ILE A 60 22.26 16.22 5.01
C ILE A 60 23.54 16.64 5.75
N GLN A 61 24.05 15.78 6.64
CA GLN A 61 25.28 16.05 7.39
C GLN A 61 26.51 16.20 6.49
N ALA A 62 26.60 15.42 5.42
CA ALA A 62 27.68 15.53 4.45
C ALA A 62 27.60 16.86 3.68
N THR A 63 26.41 17.28 3.26
CA THR A 63 26.19 18.57 2.59
C THR A 63 26.49 19.74 3.52
N GLU A 64 26.12 19.67 4.80
CA GLU A 64 26.46 20.68 5.82
C GLU A 64 27.99 20.86 5.96
N LYS A 65 28.74 19.76 6.06
CA LYS A 65 30.21 19.81 6.11
C LYS A 65 30.83 20.40 4.84
N GLN A 66 30.24 20.13 3.67
CA GLN A 66 30.71 20.72 2.40
C GLN A 66 30.44 22.23 2.35
N ILE A 67 29.30 22.67 2.90
CA ILE A 67 28.97 24.09 3.03
C ILE A 67 29.97 24.78 3.95
N GLU A 68 30.21 24.26 5.14
CA GLU A 68 31.19 24.80 6.10
C GLU A 68 32.59 24.90 5.49
N SER A 69 33.06 23.83 4.85
CA SER A 69 34.38 23.83 4.20
C SER A 69 34.50 24.83 3.06
N LEU A 70 33.43 25.10 2.30
CA LEU A 70 33.46 26.12 1.26
C LEU A 70 33.45 27.54 1.84
N LEU A 71 32.71 27.77 2.93
CA LEU A 71 32.70 29.06 3.63
C LEU A 71 34.10 29.40 4.17
N ASP A 72 34.78 28.45 4.81
CA ASP A 72 36.16 28.64 5.29
C ASP A 72 37.10 29.02 4.13
N ARG A 73 37.00 28.32 3.00
CA ARG A 73 37.85 28.58 1.82
C ARG A 73 37.53 29.91 1.13
N ILE A 74 36.31 30.41 1.23
CA ILE A 74 35.95 31.75 0.71
C ILE A 74 36.63 32.84 1.55
N MET A 75 36.69 32.68 2.88
CA MET A 75 37.34 33.66 3.76
C MET A 75 38.83 33.87 3.42
N ASP A 76 39.51 32.81 2.98
CA ASP A 76 40.93 32.85 2.61
C ASP A 76 41.17 33.21 1.12
N ALA A 77 40.12 33.30 0.30
CA ALA A 77 40.27 33.52 -1.14
C ALA A 77 40.36 35.01 -1.50
N ALA A 78 41.42 35.41 -2.22
CA ALA A 78 41.60 36.78 -2.68
C ALA A 78 41.14 37.02 -4.14
N ASN A 79 40.84 35.97 -4.91
CA ASN A 79 40.49 36.08 -6.33
C ASN A 79 38.96 36.15 -6.53
N ARG A 80 38.48 37.27 -7.10
CA ARG A 80 37.05 37.54 -7.33
C ARG A 80 36.36 36.47 -8.21
N SER A 81 37.04 35.92 -9.21
CA SER A 81 36.47 34.84 -10.05
C SER A 81 36.29 33.53 -9.28
N VAL A 82 37.19 33.23 -8.34
CA VAL A 82 37.13 32.03 -7.50
C VAL A 82 36.02 32.16 -6.46
N ILE A 83 35.89 33.35 -5.84
CA ILE A 83 34.80 33.66 -4.91
C ILE A 83 33.44 33.43 -5.58
N SER A 84 33.22 33.97 -6.78
CA SER A 84 31.95 33.81 -7.50
C SER A 84 31.63 32.34 -7.85
N ALA A 85 32.65 31.55 -8.20
CA ALA A 85 32.48 30.10 -8.42
C ALA A 85 32.08 29.37 -7.14
N TYR A 86 32.66 29.74 -5.99
CA TYR A 86 32.30 29.17 -4.70
C TYR A 86 30.90 29.57 -4.25
N GLU A 87 30.48 30.83 -4.42
CA GLU A 87 29.10 31.28 -4.14
C GLU A 87 28.07 30.50 -4.96
N THR A 88 28.38 30.22 -6.24
CA THR A 88 27.54 29.41 -7.12
C THR A 88 27.42 27.98 -6.60
N ARG A 89 28.53 27.38 -6.17
CA ARG A 89 28.54 26.02 -5.61
C ARG A 89 27.79 25.95 -4.27
N LEU A 90 27.97 26.95 -3.41
CA LEU A 90 27.28 27.08 -2.13
C LEU A 90 25.76 27.14 -2.34
N SER A 91 25.31 28.01 -3.23
CA SER A 91 23.89 28.14 -3.60
C SER A 91 23.28 26.84 -4.14
N LYS A 92 24.08 25.96 -4.74
CA LYS A 92 23.63 24.63 -5.18
C LYS A 92 23.50 23.66 -4.01
N LEU A 93 24.50 23.61 -3.13
CA LEU A 93 24.48 22.75 -1.95
C LEU A 93 23.36 23.11 -0.98
N GLU A 94 23.07 24.40 -0.79
CA GLU A 94 21.94 24.84 0.04
C GLU A 94 20.60 24.37 -0.52
N ARG A 95 20.41 24.44 -1.84
CA ARG A 95 19.22 23.89 -2.50
C ARG A 95 19.13 22.37 -2.35
N GLU A 96 20.24 21.66 -2.56
CA GLU A 96 20.30 20.20 -2.36
C GLU A 96 19.95 19.82 -0.91
N LYS A 97 20.44 20.57 0.08
CA LYS A 97 20.10 20.37 1.50
C LYS A 97 18.60 20.52 1.74
N LEU A 98 17.96 21.55 1.19
CA LEU A 98 16.51 21.77 1.33
C LEU A 98 15.71 20.60 0.77
N VAL A 99 16.06 20.11 -0.42
CA VAL A 99 15.40 18.94 -1.04
C VAL A 99 15.55 17.69 -0.15
N LEU A 100 16.73 17.48 0.45
CA LEU A 100 16.95 16.36 1.36
C LEU A 100 16.13 16.47 2.66
N ILE A 101 16.00 17.68 3.22
CA ILE A 101 15.16 17.94 4.39
C ILE A 101 13.68 17.64 4.10
N GLU A 102 13.18 18.10 2.95
CA GLU A 102 11.81 17.81 2.52
C GLU A 102 11.57 16.30 2.36
N ARG A 103 12.53 15.61 1.71
CA ARG A 103 12.49 14.15 1.55
C ARG A 103 12.47 13.42 2.89
N ALA A 104 13.19 13.93 3.89
CA ALA A 104 13.21 13.35 5.23
C ALA A 104 11.84 13.45 5.93
N GLY A 105 11.08 14.52 5.67
CA GLY A 105 9.77 14.77 6.27
C GLY A 105 8.60 14.00 5.63
N ALA A 106 8.69 13.65 4.34
CA ALA A 106 7.55 13.12 3.59
C ALA A 106 7.26 11.61 3.77
N GLY A 107 8.12 10.86 4.47
CA GLY A 107 8.31 9.43 4.16
C GLY A 107 7.70 8.38 5.09
N VAL A 108 7.33 8.67 6.34
CA VAL A 108 7.08 7.59 7.31
C VAL A 108 5.81 7.80 8.13
N PRO A 109 4.76 7.00 7.90
CA PRO A 109 3.63 6.95 8.82
C PRO A 109 4.07 6.43 10.19
N ALA A 110 3.44 6.91 11.26
CA ALA A 110 3.81 6.52 12.63
C ALA A 110 3.78 4.98 12.81
N LYS A 111 4.85 4.43 13.42
CA LYS A 111 5.13 2.99 13.66
C LYS A 111 4.05 2.19 14.41
N GLY A 112 2.94 2.82 14.83
CA GLY A 112 1.81 2.13 15.47
C GLY A 112 0.56 2.09 14.58
N ARG A 113 0.34 3.15 13.79
CA ARG A 113 -0.86 3.26 12.96
C ARG A 113 -0.88 2.22 11.85
N LEU A 114 0.29 1.80 11.36
CA LEU A 114 0.39 0.90 10.23
C LEU A 114 0.12 -0.55 10.62
N GLU A 115 0.70 -1.00 11.73
CA GLU A 115 0.53 -2.34 12.29
C GLU A 115 -0.95 -2.61 12.62
N GLU A 116 -1.61 -1.64 13.26
CA GLU A 116 -3.05 -1.71 13.53
C GLU A 116 -3.88 -1.81 12.23
N CYS A 117 -3.54 -1.01 11.21
CA CYS A 117 -4.22 -1.06 9.91
C CYS A 117 -4.06 -2.42 9.22
N ILE A 118 -2.89 -3.04 9.34
CA ILE A 118 -2.61 -4.35 8.73
C ILE A 118 -3.40 -5.44 9.41
N GLU A 119 -3.47 -5.46 10.75
CA GLU A 119 -4.26 -6.46 11.46
C GLU A 119 -5.74 -6.41 11.08
N LEU A 120 -6.31 -5.21 10.98
CA LEU A 120 -7.69 -5.03 10.53
C LEU A 120 -7.90 -5.48 9.08
N SER A 121 -6.95 -5.16 8.20
CA SER A 121 -6.99 -5.58 6.80
C SER A 121 -6.91 -7.10 6.67
N LEU A 122 -6.02 -7.75 7.43
CA LEU A 122 -5.87 -9.21 7.46
C LEU A 122 -7.13 -9.90 8.00
N LYS A 123 -7.75 -9.36 9.06
CA LYS A 123 -9.04 -9.85 9.58
C LYS A 123 -10.14 -9.79 8.51
N PHE A 124 -10.16 -8.72 7.73
CA PHE A 124 -11.09 -8.60 6.60
C PHE A 124 -10.84 -9.67 5.53
N LEU A 125 -9.59 -9.87 5.11
CA LEU A 125 -9.25 -10.90 4.11
C LEU A 125 -9.55 -12.32 4.60
N ALA A 126 -9.40 -12.57 5.90
CA ALA A 126 -9.63 -13.88 6.49
C ALA A 126 -11.10 -14.31 6.46
N ASN A 127 -12.04 -13.35 6.57
CA ASN A 127 -13.45 -13.67 6.69
C ASN A 127 -14.38 -12.53 6.24
N PRO A 128 -14.39 -12.18 4.93
CA PRO A 128 -15.22 -11.11 4.41
C PRO A 128 -16.72 -11.42 4.51
N TRP A 129 -17.12 -12.71 4.39
CA TRP A 129 -18.50 -13.14 4.52
C TRP A 129 -19.06 -12.90 5.93
N ASN A 130 -18.34 -13.28 6.99
CA ASN A 130 -18.81 -13.07 8.37
C ASN A 130 -18.97 -11.58 8.72
N ILE A 131 -18.11 -10.72 8.16
CA ILE A 131 -18.21 -9.26 8.33
C ILE A 131 -19.44 -8.72 7.60
N TYR A 132 -19.77 -9.26 6.43
CA TYR A 132 -20.99 -8.90 5.71
C TYR A 132 -22.25 -9.38 6.44
N GLU A 133 -22.29 -10.66 6.84
CA GLU A 133 -23.45 -11.31 7.47
C GLU A 133 -23.86 -10.57 8.75
N ASN A 134 -22.89 -10.36 9.65
CA ASN A 134 -23.14 -9.76 10.96
C ASN A 134 -22.99 -8.23 10.98
N GLY A 135 -22.58 -7.63 9.86
CA GLY A 135 -22.32 -6.20 9.75
C GLY A 135 -23.59 -5.38 9.56
N GLN A 136 -23.58 -4.15 10.10
CA GLN A 136 -24.59 -3.14 9.79
C GLN A 136 -24.46 -2.68 8.32
N TYR A 137 -25.47 -1.95 7.82
CA TYR A 137 -25.55 -1.52 6.42
C TYR A 137 -24.25 -0.88 5.88
N LEU A 138 -23.64 0.04 6.64
CA LEU A 138 -22.39 0.69 6.23
C LEU A 138 -21.22 -0.30 6.13
N MET A 139 -21.15 -1.28 7.04
CA MET A 139 -20.12 -2.32 7.02
C MET A 139 -20.30 -3.22 5.79
N ARG A 140 -21.54 -3.63 5.49
CA ARG A 140 -21.87 -4.41 4.29
C ARG A 140 -21.45 -3.68 3.00
N GLN A 141 -21.72 -2.38 2.93
CA GLN A 141 -21.30 -1.56 1.80
C GLN A 141 -19.77 -1.43 1.71
N THR A 142 -19.08 -1.38 2.84
CA THR A 142 -17.62 -1.36 2.89
C THR A 142 -17.01 -2.68 2.42
N VAL A 143 -17.57 -3.83 2.84
CA VAL A 143 -17.16 -5.14 2.30
C VAL A 143 -17.28 -5.17 0.78
N PHE A 144 -18.41 -4.70 0.24
CA PHE A 144 -18.61 -4.60 -1.21
C PHE A 144 -17.53 -3.75 -1.91
N ARG A 145 -17.20 -2.59 -1.35
CA ARG A 145 -16.17 -1.69 -1.91
C ARG A 145 -14.75 -2.25 -1.81
N LEU A 146 -14.45 -3.04 -0.78
CA LEU A 146 -13.11 -3.56 -0.54
C LEU A 146 -12.84 -4.91 -1.23
N ALA A 147 -13.88 -5.74 -1.41
CA ALA A 147 -13.74 -7.08 -1.98
C ALA A 147 -13.61 -7.08 -3.51
N PHE A 148 -14.17 -6.07 -4.19
CA PHE A 148 -14.25 -6.03 -5.64
C PHE A 148 -13.60 -4.77 -6.22
N SER A 149 -12.94 -4.92 -7.36
CA SER A 149 -12.33 -3.81 -8.11
C SER A 149 -13.33 -3.12 -9.03
N GLU A 150 -14.43 -3.80 -9.38
CA GLU A 150 -15.51 -3.26 -10.21
C GLU A 150 -16.89 -3.62 -9.60
N PRO A 151 -17.94 -2.83 -9.87
CA PRO A 151 -19.29 -3.16 -9.44
C PRO A 151 -19.75 -4.52 -9.99
N LEU A 152 -20.39 -5.32 -9.15
CA LEU A 152 -20.95 -6.61 -9.56
C LEU A 152 -22.11 -6.42 -10.54
N ARG A 153 -22.10 -7.21 -11.61
CA ARG A 153 -23.19 -7.27 -12.59
C ARG A 153 -24.05 -8.49 -12.31
N TYR A 154 -25.36 -8.29 -12.33
CA TYR A 154 -26.33 -9.34 -12.09
C TYR A 154 -27.29 -9.48 -13.28
N SER A 155 -27.42 -10.71 -13.77
CA SER A 155 -28.38 -11.13 -14.80
C SER A 155 -29.45 -12.01 -14.15
N ARG A 156 -30.74 -11.81 -14.48
CA ARG A 156 -31.82 -12.61 -13.87
C ARG A 156 -31.71 -14.10 -14.17
N ASN A 157 -31.23 -14.44 -15.36
CA ASN A 157 -31.16 -15.82 -15.85
C ASN A 157 -29.84 -16.50 -15.45
N GLU A 158 -28.75 -15.74 -15.41
CA GLU A 158 -27.39 -16.26 -15.21
C GLU A 158 -26.82 -15.97 -13.80
N GLY A 159 -27.50 -15.12 -13.01
CA GLY A 159 -27.04 -14.69 -11.70
C GLY A 159 -25.91 -13.66 -11.79
N TYR A 160 -25.01 -13.68 -10.81
CA TYR A 160 -23.79 -12.88 -10.86
C TYR A 160 -22.81 -13.49 -11.87
N GLY A 161 -22.23 -12.63 -12.73
CA GLY A 161 -21.11 -13.05 -13.57
C GLY A 161 -19.82 -13.23 -12.76
N THR A 162 -18.71 -13.57 -13.43
CA THR A 162 -17.39 -13.71 -12.78
C THR A 162 -16.94 -12.38 -12.16
N PRO A 163 -16.87 -12.27 -10.82
CA PRO A 163 -16.49 -11.03 -10.16
C PRO A 163 -15.01 -10.69 -10.40
N LYS A 164 -14.72 -9.42 -10.61
CA LYS A 164 -13.33 -8.93 -10.53
C LYS A 164 -13.04 -8.53 -9.09
N THR A 165 -12.26 -9.38 -8.41
CA THR A 165 -11.88 -9.16 -7.02
C THR A 165 -10.86 -8.03 -6.90
N SER A 166 -10.69 -7.50 -5.70
CA SER A 166 -9.63 -6.56 -5.40
C SER A 166 -8.26 -7.25 -5.37
N PHE A 167 -7.20 -6.43 -5.45
CA PHE A 167 -5.82 -6.91 -5.51
C PHE A 167 -5.47 -7.95 -4.43
N PRO A 168 -5.82 -7.76 -3.13
CA PRO A 168 -5.46 -8.71 -2.09
C PRO A 168 -6.07 -10.11 -2.28
N PHE A 169 -7.34 -10.20 -2.68
CA PHE A 169 -8.00 -11.49 -2.92
C PHE A 169 -7.43 -12.20 -4.16
N ARG A 170 -7.04 -11.45 -5.19
CA ARG A 170 -6.38 -12.02 -6.37
C ARG A 170 -5.04 -12.64 -6.01
N VAL A 171 -4.20 -11.94 -5.23
CA VAL A 171 -2.91 -12.47 -4.77
C VAL A 171 -3.09 -13.73 -3.93
N LEU A 172 -4.07 -13.76 -3.02
CA LEU A 172 -4.39 -14.98 -2.25
C LEU A 172 -4.79 -16.15 -3.17
N GLY A 173 -5.57 -15.87 -4.22
CA GLY A 173 -5.89 -16.86 -5.25
C GLY A 173 -4.66 -17.37 -6.01
N GLU A 174 -3.72 -16.50 -6.36
CA GLU A 174 -2.46 -16.85 -7.03
C GLU A 174 -1.56 -17.72 -6.14
N ILE A 175 -1.46 -17.40 -4.84
CA ILE A 175 -0.71 -18.23 -3.87
C ILE A 175 -1.34 -19.62 -3.75
N SER A 176 -2.67 -19.72 -3.84
CA SER A 176 -3.37 -21.01 -3.78
C SER A 176 -3.19 -21.86 -5.03
N SER A 177 -2.97 -21.24 -6.19
CA SER A 177 -2.86 -21.91 -7.49
C SER A 177 -1.42 -22.30 -7.86
N GLN A 178 -0.42 -21.70 -7.21
CA GLN A 178 0.97 -22.15 -7.30
C GLN A 178 1.11 -23.56 -6.72
N LYS A 179 1.02 -24.56 -7.61
CA LYS A 179 1.46 -25.93 -7.31
C LYS A 179 2.93 -25.86 -6.89
N SER A 180 3.24 -26.40 -5.73
CA SER A 180 4.62 -26.62 -5.28
C SER A 180 5.29 -27.56 -6.29
N GLU A 181 6.08 -27.02 -7.22
CA GLU A 181 7.01 -27.84 -7.98
C GLU A 181 8.09 -28.31 -7.00
N MET A 182 8.06 -29.61 -6.74
CA MET A 182 9.07 -30.29 -5.95
C MET A 182 10.36 -30.29 -6.78
N VAL A 183 11.38 -29.56 -6.32
CA VAL A 183 12.73 -29.70 -6.88
C VAL A 183 13.23 -31.08 -6.45
N LEU A 184 13.30 -32.01 -7.41
CA LEU A 184 13.95 -33.31 -7.27
C LEU A 184 15.46 -33.17 -7.40
#